data_AF-A0A2E2NBU6-F1
#
_entry.id   AF-A0A2E2NBU6-F1
#
_cell.length_a   1.000
_cell.length_b   1.000
_cell.length_c   1.000
_cell.angle_alpha   90.00
_cell.angle_beta   90.00
_cell.angle_gamma   90.00
#
_symmetry.space_group_name_H-M   'P 1'
#
loop_
_entity.id
_entity.type
_entity.pdbx_description
1 polymer ?
#
loop_
_entity_poly.entity_id
_entity_poly.type
_entity_poly.pdbx_seq_one_letter_code
_entity_poly.pdbx_strand_id
1 'polypeptide(L)'
;MRGDENPPDSADGPALRRDDSPSAIAAALFGDLRCVSCGYNLKGLSIRSSCPECGVAVRATVLAVVDPRADELTALRRPWLAAFGVVGWVWLALASALAVWVLRASEFVGGAFQLSHSFVVALNWVAVLGVAGSGACLMALVKPDDRSHRVAPLVMVALIGYVPLVWLVRFVLLVYDPGHGAVFRFVANEYDPVRSMMRVGVWLSIVVIIVGMRPRAKRLFFRSYVIRTGRAPNQPLSAVLAAVGVAVLGDAIGIGGHTMFRGSVADGAVTVGMVLSSVGAFLLLAGLFGLTVDVWRVGRAILRPPPGLVEVFSPEVSADAAR
;
A
#
# COMPACT_ATOMS: atom_id res chain seq x y z
N MET A 1 -52.40 12.58 -23.56
CA MET A 1 -53.43 13.02 -22.61
C MET A 1 -53.11 12.47 -21.24
N ARG A 2 -52.28 13.18 -20.47
CA ARG A 2 -52.11 13.02 -19.02
C ARG A 2 -51.92 14.44 -18.50
N GLY A 3 -52.81 14.82 -17.60
CA GLY A 3 -53.09 16.20 -17.23
C GLY A 3 -52.00 16.83 -16.40
N ASP A 4 -51.79 18.10 -16.69
CA ASP A 4 -51.08 19.08 -15.87
C ASP A 4 -51.96 19.41 -14.65
N GLU A 5 -51.55 18.98 -13.46
CA GLU A 5 -52.10 19.46 -12.19
C GLU A 5 -51.04 20.32 -11.50
N ASN A 6 -51.20 21.63 -11.65
CA ASN A 6 -50.45 22.65 -10.93
C ASN A 6 -50.92 22.69 -9.46
N PRO A 7 -50.02 22.57 -8.47
CA PRO A 7 -50.38 22.80 -7.08
C PRO A 7 -50.57 24.31 -6.80
N PRO A 8 -51.47 24.68 -5.88
CA PRO A 8 -51.75 26.07 -5.54
C PRO A 8 -50.60 26.72 -4.75
N ASP A 9 -50.15 27.87 -5.28
CA ASP A 9 -49.34 28.87 -4.58
C ASP A 9 -50.03 29.31 -3.29
N SER A 10 -49.55 28.79 -2.16
CA SER A 10 -49.90 29.27 -0.82
C SER A 10 -48.85 30.29 -0.38
N ALA A 11 -49.06 31.53 -0.83
CA ALA A 11 -48.39 32.72 -0.33
C ALA A 11 -48.97 33.08 1.04
N ASP A 12 -48.39 32.55 2.12
CA ASP A 12 -48.37 33.16 3.47
C ASP A 12 -47.57 32.26 4.43
N GLY A 13 -46.28 32.12 4.14
CA GLY A 13 -45.32 31.66 5.13
C GLY A 13 -44.94 32.84 6.05
N PRO A 14 -44.90 32.67 7.39
CA PRO A 14 -44.45 33.72 8.28
C PRO A 14 -43.07 34.18 7.82
N ALA A 15 -42.95 35.48 7.56
CA ALA A 15 -41.69 36.12 7.21
C ALA A 15 -40.63 35.72 8.25
N LEU A 16 -39.81 34.74 7.91
CA LEU A 16 -38.60 34.41 8.64
C LEU A 16 -37.78 35.70 8.67
N ARG A 17 -37.84 36.41 9.80
CA ARG A 17 -36.86 37.43 10.14
C ARG A 17 -35.51 36.77 9.97
N ARG A 18 -34.82 37.07 8.86
CA ARG A 18 -33.37 36.97 8.78
C ARG A 18 -32.87 37.89 9.87
N ASP A 19 -32.53 37.32 11.02
CA ASP A 19 -31.59 37.95 11.92
C ASP A 19 -30.24 37.99 11.18
N ASP A 20 -30.08 39.03 10.36
CA ASP A 20 -28.82 39.48 9.79
C ASP A 20 -27.94 40.01 10.92
N SER A 21 -27.56 39.13 11.84
CA SER A 21 -26.44 39.34 12.76
C SER A 21 -25.19 38.69 12.13
N PRO A 22 -24.46 39.39 11.25
CA PRO A 22 -23.23 38.89 10.62
C PRO A 22 -22.12 38.54 11.62
N SER A 23 -22.33 38.76 12.91
CA SER A 23 -21.46 38.40 14.03
C SER A 23 -21.65 36.98 14.58
N ALA A 24 -22.81 36.33 14.38
CA ALA A 24 -23.07 35.00 14.94
C ALA A 24 -22.40 33.83 14.17
N ILE A 25 -21.93 34.09 12.93
CA ILE A 25 -21.18 33.12 12.09
C ILE A 25 -19.69 33.52 12.00
N ALA A 26 -19.16 34.14 13.05
CA ALA A 26 -17.73 34.12 13.31
C ALA A 26 -17.47 32.96 14.29
N ALA A 27 -17.68 31.73 13.83
CA ALA A 27 -17.38 30.53 14.62
C ALA A 27 -15.93 30.63 15.11
N ALA A 28 -15.77 30.91 16.41
CA ALA A 28 -14.48 30.90 17.06
C ALA A 28 -13.98 29.45 17.08
N LEU A 29 -12.70 29.25 16.85
CA LEU A 29 -12.09 27.93 16.97
C LEU A 29 -11.97 27.57 18.45
N PHE A 30 -12.60 26.48 18.88
CA PHE A 30 -12.56 26.08 20.29
C PHE A 30 -11.51 25.00 20.57
N GLY A 31 -11.18 24.18 19.56
CA GLY A 31 -10.10 23.19 19.64
C GLY A 31 -8.69 23.78 19.53
N ASP A 32 -7.69 23.03 20.04
CA ASP A 32 -6.28 23.38 19.87
C ASP A 32 -5.85 23.17 18.41
N LEU A 33 -5.94 24.23 17.60
CA LEU A 33 -5.52 24.22 16.20
C LEU A 33 -4.22 25.02 16.06
N ARG A 34 -3.10 24.34 15.80
CA ARG A 34 -1.82 25.02 15.56
C ARG A 34 -1.69 25.49 14.11
N CYS A 35 -1.21 26.71 13.91
CA CYS A 35 -0.93 27.26 12.58
C CYS A 35 0.07 26.37 11.82
N VAL A 36 -0.22 26.03 10.56
CA VAL A 36 0.65 25.17 9.73
C VAL A 36 2.00 25.79 9.38
N SER A 37 2.14 27.12 9.51
CA SER A 37 3.39 27.83 9.19
C SER A 37 4.26 28.04 10.43
N CYS A 38 3.73 28.70 11.48
CA CYS A 38 4.53 29.06 12.66
C CYS A 38 4.24 28.22 13.91
N GLY A 39 3.20 27.38 13.91
CA GLY A 39 2.82 26.55 15.07
C GLY A 39 2.03 27.26 16.18
N TYR A 40 1.72 28.57 16.04
CA TYR A 40 0.90 29.33 16.99
C TYR A 40 -0.49 28.71 17.20
N ASN A 41 -0.98 28.66 18.43
CA ASN A 41 -2.30 28.10 18.73
C ASN A 41 -3.42 29.10 18.35
N LEU A 42 -4.25 28.71 17.38
CA LEU A 42 -5.33 29.52 16.82
C LEU A 42 -6.64 29.43 17.61
N LYS A 43 -6.63 28.81 18.80
CA LYS A 43 -7.78 28.74 19.69
C LYS A 43 -8.32 30.15 20.00
N GLY A 44 -9.62 30.32 19.91
CA GLY A 44 -10.35 31.58 20.12
C GLY A 44 -10.36 32.52 18.91
N LEU A 45 -9.58 32.26 17.86
CA LEU A 45 -9.59 33.10 16.66
C LEU A 45 -10.76 32.76 15.74
N SER A 46 -11.23 33.76 15.00
CA SER A 46 -12.22 33.60 13.93
C SER A 46 -11.59 32.92 12.72
N ILE A 47 -12.33 32.02 12.05
CA ILE A 47 -11.89 31.38 10.80
C ILE A 47 -11.54 32.38 9.69
N ARG A 48 -12.18 33.56 9.71
CA ARG A 48 -11.94 34.64 8.74
C ARG A 48 -10.67 35.45 9.04
N SER A 49 -10.12 35.32 10.25
CA SER A 49 -8.93 36.04 10.66
C SER A 49 -7.64 35.42 10.10
N SER A 50 -6.54 36.10 10.31
CA SER A 50 -5.19 35.65 9.96
C SER A 50 -4.41 35.37 11.24
N CYS A 51 -3.46 34.45 11.18
CA CYS A 51 -2.57 34.15 12.30
C CYS A 51 -1.81 35.43 12.70
N PRO A 52 -1.81 35.83 13.99
CA PRO A 52 -1.17 37.07 14.43
C PRO A 52 0.36 37.03 14.29
N GLU A 53 0.97 35.84 14.30
CA GLU A 53 2.43 35.68 14.22
C GLU A 53 2.97 35.73 12.79
N CYS A 54 2.27 35.12 11.83
CA CYS A 54 2.79 34.92 10.47
C CYS A 54 1.89 35.44 9.35
N GLY A 55 0.69 35.94 9.67
CA GLY A 55 -0.27 36.44 8.68
C GLY A 55 -0.98 35.37 7.84
N VAL A 56 -0.66 34.08 8.00
CA VAL A 56 -1.34 32.99 7.27
C VAL A 56 -2.81 32.95 7.66
N ALA A 57 -3.70 32.94 6.68
CA ALA A 57 -5.14 32.88 6.91
C ALA A 57 -5.54 31.61 7.70
N VAL A 58 -6.36 31.78 8.74
CA VAL A 58 -6.79 30.66 9.60
C VAL A 58 -7.50 29.57 8.79
N ARG A 59 -8.35 29.95 7.83
CA ARG A 59 -8.99 29.02 6.88
C ARG A 59 -8.00 28.10 6.14
N ALA A 60 -6.80 28.59 5.81
CA ALA A 60 -5.78 27.79 5.14
C ALA A 60 -5.19 26.73 6.08
N THR A 61 -5.04 27.06 7.36
CA THR A 61 -4.66 26.11 8.41
C THR A 61 -5.76 25.07 8.62
N VAL A 62 -7.02 25.50 8.74
CA VAL A 62 -8.17 24.60 8.90
C VAL A 62 -8.25 23.61 7.73
N LEU A 63 -8.19 24.09 6.48
CA LEU A 63 -8.22 23.21 5.31
C LEU A 63 -7.02 22.26 5.22
N ALA A 64 -5.87 22.64 5.78
CA ALA A 64 -4.64 21.86 5.78
C ALA A 64 -4.58 20.79 6.89
N VAL A 65 -5.31 20.97 8.00
CA VAL A 65 -5.24 20.10 9.19
C VAL A 65 -6.53 19.31 9.38
N VAL A 66 -7.68 19.94 9.16
CA VAL A 66 -9.00 19.34 9.42
C VAL A 66 -9.44 18.58 8.18
N ASP A 67 -9.79 17.31 8.38
CA ASP A 67 -10.33 16.47 7.32
C ASP A 67 -11.87 16.62 7.31
N PRO A 68 -12.45 17.27 6.28
CA PRO A 68 -13.89 17.52 6.24
C PRO A 68 -14.72 16.24 6.13
N ARG A 69 -14.08 15.10 5.80
CA ARG A 69 -14.72 13.78 5.70
C ARG A 69 -14.18 12.82 6.76
N ALA A 70 -13.70 13.33 7.90
CA ALA A 70 -13.32 12.47 9.02
C ALA A 70 -14.52 11.64 9.51
N ASP A 71 -15.69 12.27 9.60
CA ASP A 71 -16.91 11.65 10.14
C ASP A 71 -17.49 10.54 9.25
N GLU A 72 -17.14 10.54 7.95
CA GLU A 72 -17.51 9.46 7.02
C GLU A 72 -16.72 8.16 7.27
N LEU A 73 -15.58 8.24 7.97
CA LEU A 73 -14.73 7.10 8.24
C LEU A 73 -15.26 6.30 9.41
N THR A 74 -15.64 5.05 9.15
CA THR A 74 -15.96 4.11 10.23
C THR A 74 -14.78 3.93 11.17
N ALA A 75 -15.00 4.00 12.48
CA ALA A 75 -13.95 3.70 13.46
C ALA A 75 -13.39 2.28 13.23
N LEU A 76 -12.07 2.14 13.33
CA LEU A 76 -11.43 0.81 13.30
C LEU A 76 -11.59 0.20 14.68
N ARG A 77 -11.99 -1.08 14.75
CA ARG A 77 -12.14 -1.77 16.03
C ARG A 77 -10.80 -1.90 16.79
N ARG A 78 -9.69 -2.04 16.03
CA ARG A 78 -8.33 -2.20 16.55
C ARG A 78 -7.33 -1.47 15.64
N PRO A 79 -7.18 -0.14 15.76
CA PRO A 79 -6.35 0.65 14.83
C PRO A 79 -4.88 0.23 14.86
N TRP A 80 -4.35 -0.14 16.03
CA TRP A 80 -2.97 -0.59 16.16
C TRP A 80 -2.69 -1.87 15.36
N LEU A 81 -3.56 -2.88 15.43
CA LEU A 81 -3.40 -4.11 14.64
C LEU A 81 -3.43 -3.83 13.15
N ALA A 82 -4.33 -2.95 12.69
CA ALA A 82 -4.40 -2.57 11.28
C ALA A 82 -3.11 -1.85 10.84
N ALA A 83 -2.58 -0.94 11.65
CA ALA A 83 -1.34 -0.24 11.37
C ALA A 83 -0.13 -1.20 11.32
N PHE A 84 0.05 -2.04 12.34
CA PHE A 84 1.12 -3.05 12.35
C PHE A 84 0.96 -4.08 11.23
N GLY A 85 -0.27 -4.48 10.92
CA GLY A 85 -0.56 -5.40 9.82
C GLY A 85 -0.14 -4.83 8.47
N VAL A 86 -0.55 -3.61 8.14
CA VAL A 86 -0.21 -2.95 6.86
C VAL A 86 1.30 -2.67 6.75
N VAL A 87 1.91 -2.14 7.81
CA VAL A 87 3.34 -1.82 7.83
C VAL A 87 4.17 -3.11 7.76
N GLY A 88 3.91 -4.06 8.67
CA GLY A 88 4.62 -5.34 8.73
C GLY A 88 4.49 -6.17 7.45
N TRP A 89 3.30 -6.16 6.82
CA TRP A 89 3.06 -6.85 5.56
C TRP A 89 4.07 -6.45 4.46
N VAL A 90 4.28 -5.15 4.26
CA VAL A 90 5.19 -4.65 3.21
C VAL A 90 6.65 -4.73 3.64
N TRP A 91 6.98 -4.40 4.89
CA TRP A 91 8.37 -4.44 5.37
C TRP A 91 8.96 -5.84 5.32
N LEU A 92 8.19 -6.87 5.73
CA LEU A 92 8.65 -8.25 5.68
C LEU A 92 8.75 -8.77 4.23
N ALA A 93 7.87 -8.31 3.33
CA ALA A 93 8.00 -8.60 1.90
C ALA A 93 9.25 -7.94 1.29
N LEU A 94 9.56 -6.69 1.65
CA LEU A 94 10.78 -5.99 1.23
C LEU A 94 12.03 -6.69 1.76
N ALA A 95 12.05 -7.06 3.04
CA ALA A 95 13.16 -7.80 3.65
C ALA A 95 13.41 -9.14 2.93
N SER A 96 12.34 -9.86 2.59
CA SER A 96 12.45 -11.08 1.79
C SER A 96 13.00 -10.81 0.39
N ALA A 97 12.51 -9.77 -0.29
CA ALA A 97 12.98 -9.42 -1.64
C ALA A 97 14.46 -9.02 -1.62
N LEU A 98 14.89 -8.25 -0.62
CA LEU A 98 16.29 -7.87 -0.43
C LEU A 98 17.18 -9.07 -0.15
N ALA A 99 16.75 -10.02 0.69
CA ALA A 99 17.51 -11.24 0.95
C ALA A 99 17.74 -12.05 -0.35
N VAL A 100 16.69 -12.22 -1.16
CA VAL A 100 16.81 -12.86 -2.49
C VAL A 100 17.75 -12.06 -3.40
N TRP A 101 17.63 -10.73 -3.44
CA TRP A 101 18.50 -9.88 -4.26
C TRP A 101 19.98 -9.97 -3.86
N VAL A 102 20.29 -10.02 -2.56
CA VAL A 102 21.67 -10.19 -2.07
C VAL A 102 22.23 -11.53 -2.52
N LEU A 103 21.44 -12.61 -2.42
CA LEU A 103 21.84 -13.92 -2.93
C LEU A 103 22.14 -13.87 -4.43
N ARG A 104 21.27 -13.25 -5.23
CA ARG A 104 21.46 -13.14 -6.69
C ARG A 104 22.57 -12.21 -7.12
N ALA A 105 22.77 -11.11 -6.40
CA ALA A 105 23.91 -10.21 -6.66
C ALA A 105 25.25 -10.91 -6.39
N SER A 106 25.32 -11.78 -5.36
CA SER A 106 26.55 -12.52 -5.06
C SER A 106 26.97 -13.48 -6.19
N GLU A 107 26.00 -14.02 -6.93
CA GLU A 107 26.27 -14.85 -8.10
C GLU A 107 26.83 -14.04 -9.27
N PHE A 108 26.36 -12.80 -9.44
CA PHE A 108 26.79 -11.92 -10.53
C PHE A 108 28.24 -11.43 -10.34
N VAL A 109 28.66 -11.19 -9.09
CA VAL A 109 30.00 -10.66 -8.77
C VAL A 109 31.11 -11.71 -8.95
N GLY A 110 30.77 -12.98 -9.21
CA GLY A 110 31.71 -13.96 -9.78
C GLY A 110 32.98 -14.20 -8.96
N GLY A 111 32.86 -14.92 -7.84
CA GLY A 111 34.00 -15.41 -7.04
C GLY A 111 34.74 -14.34 -6.22
N ALA A 112 34.66 -13.05 -6.57
CA ALA A 112 35.26 -11.97 -5.78
C ALA A 112 34.55 -11.75 -4.44
N PHE A 113 33.26 -12.13 -4.35
CA PHE A 113 32.46 -12.09 -3.13
C PHE A 113 31.84 -13.47 -2.86
N GLN A 114 32.64 -14.40 -2.33
CA GLN A 114 32.11 -15.67 -1.85
C GLN A 114 31.45 -15.46 -0.48
N LEU A 115 30.12 -15.42 -0.47
CA LEU A 115 29.37 -15.47 0.77
C LEU A 115 29.63 -16.82 1.46
N SER A 116 29.83 -16.80 2.78
CA SER A 116 29.96 -18.05 3.53
C SER A 116 28.68 -18.88 3.41
N HIS A 117 28.83 -20.21 3.41
CA HIS A 117 27.68 -21.12 3.31
C HIS A 117 26.61 -20.84 4.37
N SER A 118 27.03 -20.59 5.63
CA SER A 118 26.12 -20.24 6.72
C SER A 118 25.34 -18.95 6.46
N PHE A 119 25.96 -17.95 5.83
CA PHE A 119 25.29 -16.69 5.50
C PHE A 119 24.26 -16.87 4.37
N VAL A 120 24.58 -17.67 3.34
CA VAL A 120 23.65 -18.04 2.28
C VAL A 120 22.42 -18.76 2.85
N VAL A 121 22.63 -19.74 3.73
CA VAL A 121 21.54 -20.46 4.42
C VAL A 121 20.70 -19.51 5.26
N ALA A 122 21.33 -18.59 5.99
CA ALA A 122 20.61 -17.58 6.77
C ALA A 122 19.75 -16.67 5.89
N LEU A 123 20.27 -16.16 4.77
CA LEU A 123 19.52 -15.33 3.83
C LEU A 123 18.34 -16.08 3.20
N ASN A 124 18.51 -17.35 2.84
CA ASN A 124 17.41 -18.18 2.35
C ASN A 124 16.28 -18.28 3.40
N TRP A 125 16.63 -18.50 4.67
CA TRP A 125 15.65 -18.52 5.75
C TRP A 125 15.00 -17.16 5.99
N VAL A 126 15.75 -16.06 5.93
CA VAL A 126 15.20 -14.70 6.02
C VAL A 126 14.18 -14.45 4.91
N ALA A 127 14.45 -14.91 3.68
CA ALA A 127 13.50 -14.81 2.58
C ALA A 127 12.21 -15.61 2.88
N VAL A 128 12.32 -16.88 3.24
CA VAL A 128 11.17 -17.74 3.54
C VAL A 128 10.34 -17.21 4.71
N LEU A 129 10.99 -16.87 5.83
CA LEU A 129 10.33 -16.34 7.02
C LEU A 129 9.75 -14.94 6.78
N GLY A 130 10.40 -14.12 5.95
CA GLY A 130 9.88 -12.81 5.53
C GLY A 130 8.58 -12.93 4.75
N VAL A 131 8.50 -13.85 3.77
CA VAL A 131 7.25 -14.13 3.05
C VAL A 131 6.16 -14.65 4.01
N ALA A 132 6.48 -15.62 4.86
CA ALA A 132 5.52 -16.20 5.79
C ALA A 132 5.01 -15.14 6.81
N GLY A 133 5.92 -14.35 7.38
CA GLY A 133 5.61 -13.26 8.29
C GLY A 133 4.79 -12.15 7.63
N SER A 134 5.08 -11.82 6.36
CA SER A 134 4.26 -10.90 5.56
C SER A 134 2.80 -11.40 5.47
N GLY A 135 2.60 -12.70 5.20
CA GLY A 135 1.27 -13.32 5.19
C GLY A 135 0.59 -13.34 6.57
N ALA A 136 1.36 -13.53 7.65
CA ALA A 136 0.82 -13.44 9.01
C ALA A 136 0.35 -12.02 9.37
N CYS A 137 1.13 -10.98 9.03
CA CYS A 137 0.72 -9.59 9.20
C CYS A 137 -0.57 -9.25 8.43
N LEU A 138 -0.77 -9.88 7.27
CA LEU A 138 -1.97 -9.71 6.47
C LEU A 138 -3.26 -10.19 7.19
N MET A 139 -3.17 -11.15 8.12
CA MET A 139 -4.32 -11.63 8.88
C MET A 139 -4.98 -10.52 9.71
N ALA A 140 -4.22 -9.52 10.15
CA ALA A 140 -4.75 -8.35 10.85
C ALA A 140 -5.70 -7.49 9.99
N LEU A 141 -5.70 -7.69 8.67
CA LEU A 141 -6.48 -6.92 7.69
C LEU A 141 -7.74 -7.63 7.19
N VAL A 142 -8.05 -8.83 7.69
CA VAL A 142 -9.24 -9.60 7.28
C VAL A 142 -10.53 -8.90 7.72
N LYS A 143 -10.58 -8.41 8.97
CA LYS A 143 -11.78 -7.78 9.56
C LYS A 143 -11.45 -6.51 10.36
N PRO A 144 -10.99 -5.42 9.69
CA PRO A 144 -10.63 -4.17 10.35
C PRO A 144 -11.85 -3.36 10.83
N ASP A 145 -13.00 -3.54 10.17
CA ASP A 145 -14.26 -2.83 10.44
C ASP A 145 -15.51 -3.72 10.22
N ASP A 146 -16.70 -3.23 10.59
CA ASP A 146 -17.96 -4.00 10.49
C ASP A 146 -18.55 -4.01 9.06
N ARG A 147 -18.31 -2.94 8.28
CA ARG A 147 -18.75 -2.81 6.87
C ARG A 147 -17.92 -3.64 5.86
N SER A 148 -17.21 -4.62 6.39
CA SER A 148 -16.06 -5.22 5.73
C SER A 148 -16.32 -6.60 5.13
N HIS A 149 -17.50 -7.14 5.43
CA HIS A 149 -17.96 -8.45 4.95
C HIS A 149 -17.89 -8.61 3.42
N ARG A 150 -18.14 -7.55 2.64
CA ARG A 150 -18.12 -7.61 1.17
C ARG A 150 -16.73 -7.84 0.56
N VAL A 151 -15.67 -7.39 1.25
CA VAL A 151 -14.29 -7.46 0.75
C VAL A 151 -13.46 -8.55 1.45
N ALA A 152 -13.97 -9.11 2.55
CA ALA A 152 -13.36 -10.23 3.25
C ALA A 152 -12.98 -11.42 2.34
N PRO A 153 -13.83 -11.91 1.41
CA PRO A 153 -13.47 -13.06 0.58
C PRO A 153 -12.23 -12.81 -0.29
N LEU A 154 -12.06 -11.59 -0.82
CA LEU A 154 -10.88 -11.24 -1.63
C LEU A 154 -9.59 -11.24 -0.80
N VAL A 155 -9.66 -10.83 0.46
CA VAL A 155 -8.52 -10.92 1.38
C VAL A 155 -8.20 -12.36 1.73
N MET A 156 -9.22 -13.21 1.89
CA MET A 156 -9.02 -14.65 2.11
C MET A 156 -8.33 -15.29 0.90
N VAL A 157 -8.71 -14.94 -0.33
CA VAL A 157 -8.00 -15.37 -1.54
C VAL A 157 -6.53 -14.93 -1.51
N ALA A 158 -6.25 -13.69 -1.10
CA ALA A 158 -4.86 -13.23 -0.94
C ALA A 158 -4.10 -14.05 0.11
N LEU A 159 -4.71 -14.35 1.27
CA LEU A 159 -4.12 -15.19 2.31
C LEU A 159 -3.85 -16.61 1.81
N ILE A 160 -4.78 -17.21 1.06
CA ILE A 160 -4.59 -18.53 0.45
C ILE A 160 -3.42 -18.48 -0.54
N GLY A 161 -3.26 -17.38 -1.29
CA GLY A 161 -2.14 -17.16 -2.20
C GLY A 161 -0.76 -17.18 -1.52
N TYR A 162 -0.67 -16.92 -0.22
CA TYR A 162 0.60 -17.06 0.51
C TYR A 162 1.04 -18.52 0.70
N VAL A 163 0.12 -19.48 0.71
CA VAL A 163 0.46 -20.91 0.88
C VAL A 163 1.36 -21.42 -0.25
N PRO A 164 0.97 -21.32 -1.55
CA PRO A 164 1.86 -21.72 -2.64
C PRO A 164 3.09 -20.81 -2.72
N LEU A 165 2.98 -19.52 -2.39
CA LEU A 165 4.14 -18.62 -2.42
C LEU A 165 5.23 -19.06 -1.43
N VAL A 166 4.88 -19.31 -0.16
CA VAL A 166 5.83 -19.75 0.86
C VAL A 166 6.41 -21.11 0.49
N TRP A 167 5.59 -22.04 0.02
CA TRP A 167 6.03 -23.37 -0.40
C TRP A 167 7.02 -23.29 -1.57
N LEU A 168 6.70 -22.52 -2.62
CA LEU A 168 7.56 -22.34 -3.80
C LEU A 168 8.87 -21.64 -3.45
N VAL A 169 8.82 -20.55 -2.67
CA VAL A 169 10.04 -19.82 -2.26
C VAL A 169 10.94 -20.72 -1.41
N ARG A 170 10.37 -21.47 -0.47
CA ARG A 170 11.11 -22.48 0.30
C ARG A 170 11.72 -23.54 -0.61
N PHE A 171 10.93 -24.10 -1.52
CA PHE A 171 11.38 -25.18 -2.40
C PHE A 171 12.52 -24.70 -3.31
N VAL A 172 12.35 -23.56 -3.97
CA VAL A 172 13.39 -22.98 -4.84
C VAL A 172 14.66 -22.70 -4.04
N LEU A 173 14.57 -21.95 -2.93
CA LEU A 173 15.77 -21.47 -2.24
C LEU A 173 16.49 -22.52 -1.39
N LEU A 174 15.74 -23.44 -0.74
CA LEU A 174 16.32 -24.40 0.21
C LEU A 174 16.46 -25.81 -0.34
N VAL A 175 15.75 -26.19 -1.40
CA VAL A 175 15.79 -27.54 -1.97
C VAL A 175 16.42 -27.54 -3.35
N TYR A 176 15.97 -26.63 -4.22
CA TYR A 176 16.37 -26.63 -5.63
C TYR A 176 17.75 -26.00 -5.85
N ASP A 177 17.93 -24.76 -5.38
CA ASP A 177 19.14 -23.96 -5.62
C ASP A 177 20.43 -24.60 -5.08
N PRO A 178 20.46 -25.23 -3.88
CA PRO A 178 21.66 -25.89 -3.39
C PRO A 178 22.17 -27.04 -4.29
N GLY A 179 21.29 -27.69 -5.06
CA GLY A 179 21.63 -28.82 -5.92
C GLY A 179 22.00 -28.43 -7.37
N HIS A 180 21.58 -27.26 -7.85
CA HIS A 180 21.67 -26.89 -9.28
C HIS A 180 22.64 -25.74 -9.56
N GLY A 181 23.39 -25.27 -8.56
CA GLY A 181 24.39 -24.21 -8.72
C GLY A 181 23.79 -22.81 -8.94
N ALA A 182 24.67 -21.85 -9.26
CA ALA A 182 24.31 -20.44 -9.38
C ALA A 182 23.37 -20.17 -10.58
N VAL A 183 22.38 -19.31 -10.37
CA VAL A 183 21.29 -18.98 -11.31
C VAL A 183 21.78 -18.25 -12.54
N PHE A 184 22.69 -17.30 -12.31
CA PHE A 184 23.14 -16.36 -13.33
C PHE A 184 24.51 -16.73 -13.88
N ARG A 185 24.81 -18.03 -14.02
CA ARG A 185 25.96 -18.44 -14.83
C ARG A 185 25.66 -18.16 -16.31
N PHE A 186 25.76 -16.89 -16.70
CA PHE A 186 25.76 -16.43 -18.11
C PHE A 186 26.81 -17.15 -18.98
N VAL A 187 27.74 -17.88 -18.34
CA VAL A 187 28.87 -18.56 -18.97
C VAL A 187 28.57 -20.04 -19.29
N ALA A 188 27.53 -20.62 -18.70
CA ALA A 188 27.13 -22.00 -18.99
C ALA A 188 25.67 -21.98 -19.47
N ASN A 189 25.42 -22.32 -20.73
CA ASN A 189 24.13 -22.34 -21.43
C ASN A 189 23.06 -23.28 -20.81
N GLU A 190 23.09 -23.57 -19.52
CA GLU A 190 22.15 -24.43 -18.83
C GLU A 190 20.93 -23.62 -18.39
N TYR A 191 20.08 -23.30 -19.36
CA TYR A 191 18.73 -22.84 -19.06
C TYR A 191 17.93 -23.97 -18.40
N ASP A 192 17.35 -23.67 -17.24
CA ASP A 192 16.57 -24.62 -16.47
C ASP A 192 15.07 -24.30 -16.54
N PRO A 193 14.29 -25.04 -17.36
CA PRO A 193 12.87 -24.77 -17.54
C PRO A 193 12.06 -25.05 -16.26
N VAL A 194 12.46 -26.04 -15.46
CA VAL A 194 11.74 -26.42 -14.23
C VAL A 194 11.81 -25.28 -13.23
N ARG A 195 12.99 -24.69 -13.09
CA ARG A 195 13.19 -23.52 -12.25
C ARG A 195 12.36 -22.31 -12.69
N SER A 196 12.37 -22.00 -14.00
CA SER A 196 11.54 -20.89 -14.53
C SER A 196 10.05 -21.14 -14.30
N MET A 197 9.56 -22.38 -14.44
CA MET A 197 8.17 -22.72 -14.13
C MET A 197 7.83 -22.45 -12.66
N MET A 198 8.70 -22.81 -11.73
CA MET A 198 8.51 -22.52 -10.30
C MET A 198 8.48 -21.00 -10.03
N ARG A 199 9.32 -20.22 -10.72
CA ARG A 199 9.32 -18.74 -10.63
C ARG A 199 8.03 -18.14 -11.16
N VAL A 200 7.49 -18.65 -12.26
CA VAL A 200 6.16 -18.25 -12.75
C VAL A 200 5.10 -18.50 -11.66
N GLY A 201 5.16 -19.65 -10.98
CA GLY A 201 4.28 -19.93 -9.83
C GLY A 201 4.42 -18.92 -8.69
N VAL A 202 5.65 -18.49 -8.36
CA VAL A 202 5.92 -17.43 -7.38
C VAL A 202 5.27 -16.12 -7.81
N TRP A 203 5.47 -15.71 -9.07
CA TRP A 203 4.90 -14.48 -9.60
C TRP A 203 3.38 -14.48 -9.63
N LEU A 204 2.77 -15.58 -10.07
CA LEU A 204 1.31 -15.73 -10.08
C LEU A 204 0.72 -15.65 -8.66
N SER A 205 1.40 -16.24 -7.68
CA SER A 205 0.98 -16.15 -6.28
C SER A 205 1.03 -14.69 -5.78
N ILE A 206 2.07 -13.94 -6.14
CA ILE A 206 2.18 -12.50 -5.83
C ILE A 206 1.03 -11.71 -6.50
N VAL A 207 0.69 -12.00 -7.75
CA VAL A 207 -0.45 -11.35 -8.43
C VAL A 207 -1.74 -11.60 -7.67
N VAL A 208 -2.03 -12.85 -7.29
CA VAL A 208 -3.22 -13.21 -6.51
C VAL A 208 -3.28 -12.43 -5.19
N ILE A 209 -2.15 -12.36 -4.47
CA ILE A 209 -2.05 -11.60 -3.21
C ILE A 209 -2.36 -10.12 -3.44
N ILE A 210 -1.72 -9.48 -4.42
CA ILE A 210 -1.89 -8.04 -4.67
C ILE A 210 -3.32 -7.72 -5.13
N VAL A 211 -3.87 -8.52 -6.06
CA VAL A 211 -5.24 -8.33 -6.58
C VAL A 211 -6.27 -8.51 -5.46
N GLY A 212 -6.14 -9.58 -4.66
CA GLY A 212 -7.04 -9.83 -3.53
C GLY A 212 -6.95 -8.72 -2.47
N MET A 213 -5.77 -8.14 -2.27
CA MET A 213 -5.55 -7.05 -1.31
C MET A 213 -5.96 -5.66 -1.79
N ARG A 214 -6.02 -5.44 -3.10
CA ARG A 214 -6.25 -4.10 -3.68
C ARG A 214 -7.49 -3.38 -3.13
N PRO A 215 -8.68 -4.00 -2.96
CA PRO A 215 -9.84 -3.31 -2.43
C PRO A 215 -9.66 -2.83 -0.99
N ARG A 216 -8.97 -3.63 -0.16
CA ARG A 216 -8.66 -3.27 1.23
C ARG A 216 -7.63 -2.17 1.33
N ALA A 217 -6.54 -2.31 0.59
CA ALA A 217 -5.50 -1.30 0.54
C ALA A 217 -6.10 0.05 0.15
N LYS A 218 -6.93 0.11 -0.91
CA LYS A 218 -7.63 1.36 -1.30
C LYS A 218 -8.44 1.97 -0.15
N ARG A 219 -9.23 1.18 0.58
CA ARG A 219 -10.02 1.67 1.73
C ARG A 219 -9.15 2.22 2.86
N LEU A 220 -8.02 1.57 3.16
CA LEU A 220 -7.08 2.03 4.17
C LEU A 220 -6.33 3.30 3.71
N PHE A 221 -5.96 3.36 2.43
CA PHE A 221 -5.35 4.53 1.82
C PHE A 221 -6.29 5.74 1.82
N PHE A 222 -7.59 5.55 1.59
CA PHE A 222 -8.57 6.64 1.72
C PHE A 222 -8.60 7.26 3.12
N ARG A 223 -8.19 6.54 4.17
CA ARG A 223 -8.07 7.10 5.53
C ARG A 223 -6.89 8.06 5.66
N SER A 224 -5.89 8.00 4.79
CA SER A 224 -4.78 8.93 4.80
C SER A 224 -5.17 10.26 4.15
N TYR A 225 -5.16 11.34 4.94
CA TYR A 225 -5.40 12.71 4.48
C TYR A 225 -4.49 13.12 3.30
N VAL A 226 -3.23 12.65 3.30
CA VAL A 226 -2.24 12.92 2.24
C VAL A 226 -2.72 12.44 0.87
N ILE A 227 -3.49 11.34 0.83
CA ILE A 227 -4.00 10.77 -0.42
C ILE A 227 -5.21 11.57 -0.92
N ARG A 228 -6.05 12.09 -0.01
CA ARG A 228 -7.21 12.91 -0.39
C ARG A 228 -6.83 14.29 -0.92
N THR A 229 -5.72 14.85 -0.45
CA THR A 229 -5.19 16.13 -0.96
C THR A 229 -4.52 16.00 -2.34
N GLY A 230 -4.56 14.82 -2.97
CA GLY A 230 -4.01 14.59 -4.31
C GLY A 230 -2.49 14.61 -4.39
N ARG A 231 -1.79 14.72 -3.25
CA ARG A 231 -0.32 14.80 -3.18
C ARG A 231 0.36 13.44 -3.32
N ALA A 232 -0.36 12.35 -3.14
CA ALA A 232 0.17 11.00 -3.28
C ALA A 232 -0.43 10.30 -4.53
N PRO A 233 0.40 9.64 -5.35
CA PRO A 233 -0.05 8.98 -6.56
C PRO A 233 -0.98 7.80 -6.21
N ASN A 234 -2.09 7.69 -6.94
CA ASN A 234 -3.09 6.63 -6.76
C ASN A 234 -2.66 5.24 -7.31
N GLN A 235 -1.40 5.08 -7.72
CA GLN A 235 -0.96 3.97 -8.59
C GLN A 235 0.14 3.01 -8.05
N PRO A 236 0.50 2.94 -6.76
CA PRO A 236 1.66 2.15 -6.36
C PRO A 236 1.45 0.64 -6.58
N LEU A 237 0.27 0.09 -6.26
CA LEU A 237 -0.02 -1.35 -6.46
C LEU A 237 -0.10 -1.75 -7.95
N SER A 238 -0.53 -0.84 -8.84
CA SER A 238 -0.54 -1.14 -10.29
C SER A 238 0.85 -1.16 -10.88
N ALA A 239 1.76 -0.30 -10.41
CA ALA A 239 3.15 -0.32 -10.83
C ALA A 239 3.83 -1.63 -10.39
N VAL A 240 3.56 -2.10 -9.16
CA VAL A 240 4.04 -3.40 -8.68
C VAL A 240 3.48 -4.55 -9.51
N LEU A 241 2.18 -4.55 -9.84
CA LEU A 241 1.60 -5.57 -10.73
C LEU A 241 2.23 -5.54 -12.13
N ALA A 242 2.50 -4.36 -12.68
CA ALA A 242 3.16 -4.24 -13.98
C ALA A 242 4.58 -4.81 -13.94
N ALA A 243 5.35 -4.55 -12.88
CA ALA A 243 6.68 -5.11 -12.68
C ALA A 243 6.65 -6.64 -12.61
N VAL A 244 5.68 -7.21 -11.87
CA VAL A 244 5.47 -8.67 -11.82
C VAL A 244 5.07 -9.21 -13.20
N GLY A 245 4.24 -8.49 -13.95
CA GLY A 245 3.87 -8.86 -15.33
C GLY A 245 5.07 -8.93 -16.27
N VAL A 246 6.00 -7.97 -16.19
CA VAL A 246 7.26 -8.01 -16.95
C VAL A 246 8.09 -9.24 -16.56
N ALA A 247 8.15 -9.57 -15.26
CA ALA A 247 8.89 -10.73 -14.79
C ALA A 247 8.32 -12.06 -15.29
N VAL A 248 6.98 -12.22 -15.23
CA VAL A 248 6.25 -13.38 -15.77
C VAL A 248 6.48 -13.53 -17.28
N LEU A 249 6.39 -12.42 -18.02
CA LEU A 249 6.60 -12.43 -19.47
C LEU A 249 8.02 -12.88 -19.81
N GLY A 250 9.03 -12.41 -19.07
CA GLY A 250 10.41 -12.86 -19.24
C GLY A 250 10.58 -14.36 -19.02
N ASP A 251 10.04 -14.90 -17.92
CA ASP A 251 10.09 -16.35 -17.67
C ASP A 251 9.33 -17.16 -18.74
N ALA A 252 8.17 -16.67 -19.19
CA ALA A 252 7.39 -17.33 -20.25
C ALA A 252 8.13 -17.36 -21.60
N ILE A 253 8.78 -16.26 -21.99
CA ILE A 253 9.62 -16.19 -23.20
C ILE A 253 10.79 -17.16 -23.08
N GLY A 254 11.43 -17.26 -21.90
CA GLY A 254 12.52 -18.22 -21.69
C GLY A 254 12.05 -19.68 -21.87
N ILE A 255 10.92 -20.04 -21.25
CA ILE A 255 10.35 -21.39 -21.35
C ILE A 255 9.96 -21.71 -22.80
N GLY A 256 9.26 -20.79 -23.47
CA GLY A 256 8.85 -20.93 -24.86
C GLY A 256 10.05 -20.99 -25.81
N GLY A 257 11.06 -20.15 -25.57
CA GLY A 257 12.35 -20.13 -26.26
C GLY A 257 13.01 -21.51 -26.29
N HIS A 258 13.15 -22.10 -25.11
CA HIS A 258 13.79 -23.41 -24.94
C HIS A 258 12.95 -24.58 -25.47
N THR A 259 11.62 -24.50 -25.41
CA THR A 259 10.75 -25.62 -25.81
C THR A 259 10.37 -25.61 -27.30
N MET A 260 10.22 -24.43 -27.91
CA MET A 260 9.70 -24.29 -29.28
C MET A 260 10.79 -24.10 -30.33
N PHE A 261 11.95 -23.55 -29.97
CA PHE A 261 13.01 -23.22 -30.91
C PHE A 261 14.26 -24.09 -30.69
N ARG A 262 15.16 -24.13 -31.69
CA ARG A 262 16.45 -24.82 -31.61
C ARG A 262 17.57 -23.91 -32.10
N GLY A 263 18.79 -24.16 -31.65
CA GLY A 263 19.98 -23.40 -32.04
C GLY A 263 19.93 -21.95 -31.55
N SER A 264 20.52 -21.04 -32.33
CA SER A 264 20.73 -19.64 -31.94
C SER A 264 19.45 -18.86 -31.62
N VAL A 265 18.31 -19.24 -32.20
CA VAL A 265 17.01 -18.59 -31.90
C VAL A 265 16.54 -18.92 -30.48
N ALA A 266 16.74 -20.16 -30.02
CA ALA A 266 16.41 -20.56 -28.66
C ALA A 266 17.27 -19.79 -27.64
N ASP A 267 18.57 -19.71 -27.89
CA ASP A 267 19.53 -18.99 -27.03
C ASP A 267 19.18 -17.49 -26.93
N GLY A 268 18.81 -16.88 -28.06
CA GLY A 268 18.35 -15.49 -28.11
C GLY A 268 17.07 -15.28 -27.31
N ALA A 269 16.06 -16.14 -27.48
CA ALA A 269 14.81 -16.05 -26.73
C ALA A 269 15.02 -16.24 -25.22
N VAL A 270 15.83 -17.22 -24.83
CA VAL A 270 16.21 -17.46 -23.42
C VAL A 270 16.90 -16.22 -22.84
N THR A 271 17.87 -15.64 -23.55
CA THR A 271 18.60 -14.44 -23.11
C THR A 271 17.65 -13.26 -22.90
N VAL A 272 16.77 -13.00 -23.87
CA VAL A 272 15.74 -11.94 -23.76
C VAL A 272 14.83 -12.20 -22.56
N GLY A 273 14.41 -13.45 -22.37
CA GLY A 273 13.59 -13.86 -21.23
C GLY A 273 14.27 -13.59 -19.88
N MET A 274 15.55 -13.93 -19.74
CA MET A 274 16.33 -13.66 -18.54
C MET A 274 16.46 -12.16 -18.25
N VAL A 275 16.75 -11.35 -19.28
CA VAL A 275 16.87 -9.90 -19.14
C VAL A 275 15.55 -9.28 -18.68
N LEU A 276 14.44 -9.60 -19.35
CA LEU A 276 13.11 -9.11 -18.97
C LEU A 276 12.74 -9.55 -17.56
N SER A 277 13.01 -10.81 -17.21
CA SER A 277 12.71 -11.35 -15.88
C SER A 277 13.49 -10.62 -14.77
N SER A 278 14.77 -10.30 -15.05
CA SER A 278 15.63 -9.55 -14.12
C SER A 278 15.19 -8.09 -13.97
N VAL A 279 14.83 -7.43 -15.08
CA VAL A 279 14.28 -6.06 -15.07
C VAL A 279 12.98 -6.02 -14.28
N GLY A 280 12.07 -6.98 -14.50
CA GLY A 280 10.81 -7.08 -13.74
C GLY A 280 11.05 -7.26 -12.24
N ALA A 281 11.99 -8.12 -11.85
CA ALA A 281 12.37 -8.32 -10.44
C ALA A 281 12.98 -7.06 -9.80
N PHE A 282 13.74 -6.27 -10.56
CA PHE A 282 14.32 -5.01 -10.09
C PHE A 282 13.25 -3.93 -9.90
N LEU A 283 12.36 -3.78 -10.89
CA LEU A 283 11.21 -2.87 -10.81
C LEU A 283 10.30 -3.22 -9.63
N LEU A 284 10.11 -4.52 -9.35
CA LEU A 284 9.37 -4.98 -8.19
C LEU A 284 10.03 -4.51 -6.88
N LEU A 285 11.35 -4.65 -6.76
CA LEU A 285 12.07 -4.18 -5.57
C LEU A 285 11.90 -2.67 -5.39
N ALA A 286 12.08 -1.88 -6.45
CA ALA A 286 11.86 -0.43 -6.42
C ALA A 286 10.42 -0.08 -6.02
N GLY A 287 9.43 -0.81 -6.55
CA GLY A 287 8.02 -0.67 -6.18
C GLY A 287 7.74 -1.00 -4.71
N LEU A 288 8.39 -2.03 -4.15
CA LEU A 288 8.28 -2.38 -2.73
C LEU A 288 8.88 -1.30 -1.82
N PHE A 289 9.99 -0.66 -2.21
CA PHE A 289 10.53 0.49 -1.50
C PHE A 289 9.54 1.66 -1.47
N GLY A 290 8.95 2.00 -2.61
CA GLY A 290 7.90 3.03 -2.69
C GLY A 290 6.69 2.71 -1.80
N LEU A 291 6.19 1.46 -1.89
CA LEU A 291 5.10 0.98 -1.05
C LEU A 291 5.44 1.06 0.44
N THR A 292 6.69 0.80 0.83
CA THR A 292 7.13 0.84 2.24
C THR A 292 6.98 2.24 2.83
N VAL A 293 7.39 3.27 2.08
CA VAL A 293 7.22 4.68 2.49
C VAL A 293 5.74 5.03 2.61
N ASP A 294 4.93 4.60 1.65
CA ASP A 294 3.49 4.88 1.64
C ASP A 294 2.77 4.19 2.80
N VAL A 295 3.03 2.89 3.05
CA VAL A 295 2.38 2.18 4.16
C VAL A 295 2.83 2.69 5.52
N TRP A 296 4.05 3.19 5.65
CA TRP A 296 4.51 3.83 6.88
C TRP A 296 3.73 5.11 7.17
N ARG A 297 3.51 5.94 6.14
CA ARG A 297 2.67 7.15 6.24
C ARG A 297 1.22 6.81 6.60
N VAL A 298 0.65 5.79 5.95
CA VAL A 298 -0.71 5.30 6.26
C VAL A 298 -0.80 4.74 7.67
N GLY A 299 0.17 3.92 8.10
CA GLY A 299 0.21 3.36 9.44
C GLY A 299 0.20 4.46 10.52
N ARG A 300 0.97 5.53 10.31
CA ARG A 300 0.93 6.71 11.19
C ARG A 300 -0.44 7.40 11.20
N ALA A 301 -1.06 7.58 10.03
CA ALA A 301 -2.39 8.17 9.93
C ALA A 301 -3.50 7.31 10.56
N ILE A 302 -3.34 5.97 10.54
CA ILE A 302 -4.25 5.04 11.23
C ILE A 302 -4.13 5.17 12.75
N LEU A 303 -2.90 5.32 13.27
CA LEU A 303 -2.65 5.47 14.71
C LEU A 303 -3.00 6.85 15.26
N ARG A 304 -2.95 7.87 14.40
CA ARG A 304 -3.22 9.28 14.75
C ARG A 304 -4.18 9.87 13.71
N PRO A 305 -5.48 9.56 13.81
CA PRO A 305 -6.46 10.12 12.89
C PRO A 305 -6.43 11.67 12.98
N PRO A 306 -6.61 12.38 11.84
CA PRO A 306 -6.71 13.84 11.87
C PRO A 306 -7.99 14.25 12.63
N PRO A 307 -7.98 15.39 13.33
CA PRO A 307 -9.16 15.87 14.04
C PRO A 307 -10.30 16.17 13.06
N GLY A 308 -11.51 15.81 13.47
CA GLY A 308 -12.73 16.09 12.71
C GLY A 308 -13.15 17.56 12.80
N LEU A 309 -14.02 18.01 11.88
CA LEU A 309 -14.62 19.36 11.96
C LEU A 309 -15.36 19.53 13.29
N VAL A 310 -16.14 18.53 13.71
CA VAL A 310 -16.92 18.57 14.95
C VAL A 310 -16.02 18.75 16.17
N GLU A 311 -14.89 18.05 16.25
CA GLU A 311 -13.95 18.19 17.38
C GLU A 311 -13.34 19.59 17.47
N VAL A 312 -13.14 20.25 16.32
CA VAL A 312 -12.57 21.61 16.28
C VAL A 312 -13.60 22.67 16.69
N PHE A 313 -14.90 22.43 16.43
CA PHE A 313 -15.98 23.37 16.72
C PHE A 313 -16.75 23.09 18.00
N SER A 314 -16.70 21.87 18.52
CA SER A 314 -17.52 21.41 19.66
C SER A 314 -16.61 20.82 20.74
N PRO A 315 -16.04 21.65 21.63
CA PRO A 315 -15.06 21.20 22.64
C PRO A 315 -15.68 20.23 23.66
N GLU A 316 -17.00 20.29 23.87
CA GLU A 316 -17.74 19.41 24.78
C GLU A 316 -17.67 17.95 24.32
N VAL A 317 -17.73 17.69 23.01
CA VAL A 317 -17.72 16.32 22.44
C VAL A 317 -16.32 15.67 22.56
N SER A 318 -15.26 16.47 22.49
CA SER A 318 -13.88 15.98 22.59
C SER A 318 -13.52 15.47 24.00
N ALA A 319 -14.12 16.06 25.04
CA ALA A 319 -13.87 15.65 26.43
C ALA A 319 -14.43 14.26 26.75
N ASP A 320 -15.53 13.88 26.10
CA ASP A 320 -16.16 12.57 26.27
C ASP A 320 -15.49 11.47 25.44
N ALA A 321 -14.96 11.80 24.26
CA ALA A 321 -14.26 10.83 23.39
C ALA A 321 -12.89 10.37 23.94
N ALA A 322 -12.30 11.13 24.88
CA ALA A 322 -11.03 10.80 25.50
C ALA A 322 -11.15 9.93 26.76
N ARG A 323 -12.37 9.67 27.25
CA ARG A 323 -12.67 8.81 28.41
C ARG A 323 -12.95 7.38 27.96
#